data_AF-A0A7S2IZA5-F1
#
_entry.id   AF-A0A7S2IZA5-F1
#
_cell.length_a   1.000
_cell.length_b   1.000
_cell.length_c   1.000
_cell.angle_alpha   90.00
_cell.angle_beta   90.00
_cell.angle_gamma   90.00
#
_symmetry.space_group_name_H-M   'P 1'
#
loop_
_entity.id
_entity.type
_entity.pdbx_description
1 polymer ?
#
loop_
_entity_poly.entity_id
_entity_poly.type
_entity_poly.pdbx_seq_one_letter_code
_entity_poly.pdbx_strand_id
1 'polypeptide(L)'
;LDCTMAGISWFAEAMQISDATVLFLDILCYNSWTWAENNAADKSSGSIIQNRACRAIRECNGVLQVFTEDTPINRIWGLLHLEFARQFGKNIYMAWMHGVLACTRPFPDGARIVGHFSTRVASKLSALRIEEAE
;
A
#
# COMPACT_ATOMS: atom_id res chain seq x y z
N LEU A 1 9.65 12.71 13.93
CA LEU A 1 9.36 12.33 12.54
C LEU A 1 8.19 11.36 12.60
N ASP A 2 7.07 11.71 11.97
CA ASP A 2 5.94 10.78 11.88
C ASP A 2 6.39 9.45 11.26
N CYS A 3 5.97 8.32 11.84
CA CYS A 3 6.34 6.98 11.40
C CYS A 3 6.10 6.77 9.89
N THR A 4 5.07 7.45 9.35
CA THR A 4 4.75 7.46 7.92
C THR A 4 5.86 8.08 7.08
N MET A 5 6.34 9.27 7.47
CA MET A 5 7.42 9.95 6.74
C MET A 5 8.72 9.17 6.82
N ALA A 6 9.03 8.57 7.98
CA ALA A 6 10.20 7.71 8.12
C ALA A 6 10.15 6.49 7.17
N GLY A 7 9.00 5.82 7.07
CA GLY A 7 8.84 4.70 6.14
C GLY A 7 8.96 5.10 4.67
N ILE A 8 8.42 6.26 4.30
CA ILE A 8 8.57 6.82 2.94
C ILE A 8 10.04 7.14 2.65
N SER A 9 10.77 7.73 3.61
CA SER A 9 12.20 8.00 3.45
C SER A 9 13.02 6.74 3.24
N TRP A 10 12.75 5.67 4.00
CA TRP A 10 13.41 4.37 3.80
C TRP A 10 13.14 3.79 2.41
N PHE A 11 11.89 3.89 1.94
CA PHE A 11 11.55 3.48 0.58
C PHE A 11 12.29 4.30 -0.46
N ALA A 12 12.35 5.62 -0.29
CA ALA A 12 13.00 6.53 -1.21
C ALA A 12 14.50 6.22 -1.34
N GLU A 13 15.18 6.02 -0.22
CA GLU A 13 16.58 5.64 -0.16
C GLU A 13 16.83 4.27 -0.81
N ALA A 14 16.04 3.25 -0.44
CA ALA A 14 16.19 1.90 -0.97
C ALA A 14 15.96 1.85 -2.50
N MET A 15 15.01 2.63 -3.01
CA MET A 15 14.73 2.71 -4.44
C MET A 15 15.64 3.66 -5.20
N GLN A 16 16.54 4.38 -4.52
CA GLN A 16 17.41 5.40 -5.09
C GLN A 16 16.61 6.42 -5.92
N ILE A 17 15.42 6.80 -5.44
CA ILE A 17 14.56 7.71 -6.20
C ILE A 17 15.15 9.11 -6.17
N SER A 18 15.02 9.81 -7.30
CA SER A 18 15.39 11.22 -7.38
C SER A 18 14.45 12.05 -6.50
N ASP A 19 14.95 13.12 -5.89
CA ASP A 19 14.14 14.10 -5.14
C ASP A 19 13.01 14.73 -5.98
N ALA A 20 13.08 14.65 -7.32
CA ALA A 20 12.03 15.12 -8.22
C ALA A 20 10.87 14.10 -8.40
N THR A 21 10.92 12.94 -7.74
CA THR A 21 9.94 11.87 -7.93
C THR A 21 8.61 12.24 -7.28
N VAL A 22 7.53 12.24 -8.07
CA VAL A 22 6.19 12.50 -7.57
C VAL A 22 5.62 11.23 -6.94
N LEU A 23 5.29 11.30 -5.65
CA LEU A 23 4.56 10.27 -4.94
C LEU A 23 3.09 10.65 -4.83
N PHE A 24 2.20 9.76 -5.26
CA PHE A 24 0.77 9.89 -5.01
C PHE A 24 0.45 9.33 -3.64
N LEU A 25 0.09 10.22 -2.70
CA LEU A 25 -0.30 9.84 -1.35
C LEU A 25 -1.83 9.77 -1.28
N ASP A 26 -2.36 8.55 -1.13
CA ASP A 26 -3.77 8.39 -0.78
C ASP A 26 -3.94 8.49 0.74
N ILE A 27 -4.02 9.73 1.23
CA ILE A 27 -4.14 10.04 2.67
C ILE A 27 -5.57 9.79 3.17
N LEU A 28 -6.53 9.72 2.26
CA LEU A 28 -7.94 9.50 2.59
C LEU A 28 -8.27 8.03 2.36
N CYS A 29 -8.03 7.19 3.37
CA CYS A 29 -8.71 5.89 3.44
C CYS A 29 -10.20 6.14 3.21
N TYR A 30 -10.66 5.74 2.03
CA TYR A 30 -11.95 6.07 1.47
C TYR A 30 -13.07 5.70 2.46
N ASN A 31 -14.00 6.62 2.66
CA ASN A 31 -15.25 6.34 3.34
C ASN A 31 -15.95 5.18 2.61
N SER A 32 -16.22 4.07 3.31
CA SER A 32 -16.94 2.92 2.76
C SER A 32 -18.34 3.28 2.25
N TRP A 33 -18.95 4.38 2.72
CA TRP A 33 -20.22 4.90 2.23
C TRP A 33 -20.17 5.41 0.80
N THR A 34 -19.10 6.10 0.39
CA THR A 34 -18.99 6.58 -1.00
C THR A 34 -18.76 5.43 -1.98
N TRP A 35 -18.30 4.25 -1.54
CA TRP A 35 -18.25 3.06 -2.39
C TRP A 35 -19.67 2.52 -2.67
N ALA A 36 -20.54 2.43 -1.66
CA ALA A 36 -21.92 1.98 -1.84
C ALA A 36 -22.72 2.93 -2.76
N GLU A 37 -22.54 4.24 -2.61
CA GLU A 37 -23.22 5.25 -3.43
C GLU A 37 -22.72 5.29 -4.88
N ASN A 38 -21.40 5.19 -5.10
CA ASN A 38 -20.85 5.19 -6.47
C ASN A 38 -21.15 3.89 -7.23
N ASN A 39 -21.22 2.75 -6.55
CA ASN A 39 -21.62 1.47 -7.19
C ASN A 39 -23.14 1.35 -7.41
N ALA A 40 -23.97 2.12 -6.69
CA ALA A 40 -25.40 2.17 -6.96
C ALA A 40 -25.72 2.88 -8.28
N ALA A 41 -24.88 3.85 -8.69
CA ALA A 41 -25.05 4.63 -9.91
C ALA A 41 -24.50 3.95 -11.18
N ASP A 42 -23.49 3.07 -11.08
CA ASP A 42 -22.79 2.45 -12.22
C ASP A 42 -23.27 1.02 -12.54
N LYS A 43 -24.58 0.75 -12.40
CA LYS A 43 -25.18 -0.58 -12.67
C LYS A 43 -25.29 -0.93 -14.16
N SER A 44 -25.01 0.01 -15.06
CA SER A 44 -25.08 -0.21 -16.52
C SER A 44 -23.78 -0.72 -17.15
N SER A 45 -22.67 -0.67 -16.40
CA SER A 45 -21.36 -1.13 -16.85
C SER A 45 -20.99 -2.35 -16.00
N GLY A 46 -20.91 -3.55 -16.58
CA GLY A 46 -20.54 -4.78 -15.85
C GLY A 46 -19.11 -4.83 -15.30
N SER A 47 -18.54 -3.70 -14.87
CA SER A 47 -17.19 -3.56 -14.34
C SER A 47 -17.25 -2.92 -12.95
N ILE A 48 -17.14 -3.76 -11.92
CA ILE A 48 -17.03 -3.43 -10.49
C ILE A 48 -15.75 -2.61 -10.17
N ILE A 49 -15.03 -2.11 -11.18
CA ILE A 49 -13.63 -1.68 -11.12
C ILE A 49 -13.45 -0.29 -11.74
N GLN A 50 -14.28 0.68 -11.35
CA GLN A 50 -14.08 2.10 -11.69
C GLN A 50 -13.73 2.98 -10.47
N ASN A 51 -13.08 2.40 -9.46
CA ASN A 51 -12.55 3.18 -8.34
C ASN A 51 -11.34 4.03 -8.79
N ARG A 52 -11.30 5.32 -8.41
CA ARG A 52 -10.16 6.23 -8.65
C ARG A 52 -8.84 5.67 -8.13
N ALA A 53 -8.85 5.03 -6.95
CA ALA A 53 -7.66 4.37 -6.39
C ALA A 53 -7.17 3.22 -7.28
N CYS A 54 -8.10 2.44 -7.86
CA CYS A 54 -7.77 1.36 -8.79
C CYS A 54 -7.16 1.90 -10.10
N ARG A 55 -7.68 3.01 -10.63
CA ARG A 55 -7.07 3.70 -11.78
C ARG A 55 -5.67 4.22 -11.46
N ALA A 56 -5.50 4.85 -10.30
CA ALA A 56 -4.18 5.35 -9.86
C ALA A 56 -3.16 4.21 -9.73
N ILE A 57 -3.52 3.09 -9.11
CA ILE A 57 -2.64 1.91 -9.00
C ILE A 57 -2.26 1.38 -10.39
N ARG A 58 -3.20 1.37 -11.34
CA ARG A 58 -2.95 0.94 -12.72
C ARG A 58 -1.93 1.83 -13.44
N GLU A 59 -1.90 3.12 -13.15
CA GLU A 59 -0.95 4.08 -13.75
C GLU A 59 0.40 4.11 -13.04
N CYS A 60 0.45 3.82 -11.75
CA CYS A 60 1.68 3.82 -10.95
C CYS A 60 2.62 2.64 -11.29
N ASN A 61 3.90 2.78 -10.96
CA ASN A 61 4.90 1.70 -11.10
C ASN A 61 4.81 0.66 -9.97
N GLY A 62 4.25 1.06 -8.82
CA GLY A 62 4.15 0.22 -7.63
C GLY A 62 3.29 0.86 -6.54
N VAL A 63 3.07 0.09 -5.49
CA VAL A 63 2.34 0.49 -4.28
C VAL A 63 3.26 0.34 -3.08
N LEU A 64 3.31 1.38 -2.25
CA LEU A 64 3.98 1.38 -0.96
C LEU A 64 2.94 1.37 0.15
N GLN A 65 2.86 0.29 0.91
CA GLN A 65 2.06 0.21 2.12
C GLN A 65 2.91 0.58 3.33
N VAL A 66 2.56 1.67 4.02
CA VAL A 66 3.30 2.10 5.22
C VAL A 66 2.55 1.65 6.46
N PHE A 67 3.22 0.91 7.32
CA PHE A 67 2.70 0.44 8.60
C PHE A 67 3.26 1.28 9.74
N THR A 68 2.40 1.66 10.67
CA THR A 68 2.83 2.15 11.98
C THR A 68 2.51 1.10 13.04
N GLU A 69 3.26 1.10 14.13
CA GLU A 69 3.03 0.16 15.22
C GLU A 69 1.67 0.35 15.89
N ASP A 70 1.05 1.52 15.74
CA ASP A 70 -0.22 1.86 16.40
C ASP A 70 -1.43 1.78 15.44
N THR A 71 -1.20 1.76 14.11
CA THR A 71 -2.30 1.66 13.16
C THR A 71 -2.90 0.25 13.08
N PRO A 72 -4.23 0.12 12.95
CA PRO A 72 -4.85 -1.15 12.63
C PRO A 72 -4.40 -1.62 11.24
N ILE A 73 -3.87 -2.85 11.18
CA ILE A 73 -3.45 -3.49 9.92
C ILE A 73 -4.65 -4.11 9.19
N ASN A 74 -5.77 -4.32 9.89
CA ASN A 74 -6.98 -4.95 9.39
C ASN A 74 -7.87 -4.04 8.54
N ARG A 75 -7.33 -2.99 7.92
CA ARG A 75 -8.13 -2.16 7.01
C ARG A 75 -8.27 -2.85 5.66
N ILE A 76 -9.50 -3.20 5.30
CA ILE A 76 -9.82 -3.94 4.07
C ILE A 76 -9.30 -3.24 2.82
N TRP A 77 -9.25 -1.90 2.83
CA TRP A 77 -8.73 -1.13 1.70
C TRP A 77 -7.24 -1.28 1.45
N GLY A 78 -6.43 -1.40 2.50
CA GLY A 78 -5.01 -1.68 2.34
C GLY A 78 -4.81 -3.02 1.63
N LEU A 79 -5.57 -4.04 2.04
CA LEU A 79 -5.55 -5.36 1.40
C LEU A 79 -6.06 -5.33 -0.04
N LEU A 80 -7.12 -4.59 -0.30
CA LEU A 80 -7.67 -4.47 -1.65
C LEU A 80 -6.69 -3.75 -2.60
N HIS A 81 -5.98 -2.72 -2.14
CA HIS A 81 -4.94 -2.07 -2.93
C HIS A 81 -3.79 -3.02 -3.27
N LEU A 82 -3.38 -3.86 -2.32
CA LEU A 82 -2.37 -4.90 -2.56
C LEU A 82 -2.87 -5.93 -3.59
N GLU A 83 -4.14 -6.33 -3.53
CA GLU A 83 -4.72 -7.25 -4.51
C GLU A 83 -4.83 -6.63 -5.90
N PHE A 84 -5.24 -5.37 -6.02
CA PHE A 84 -5.21 -4.66 -7.32
C PHE A 84 -3.79 -4.50 -7.85
N ALA A 85 -2.83 -4.15 -7.01
CA ALA A 85 -1.42 -4.07 -7.39
C ALA A 85 -0.92 -5.42 -7.94
N ARG A 86 -1.30 -6.53 -7.28
CA ARG A 86 -0.99 -7.89 -7.74
C ARG A 86 -1.63 -8.19 -9.09
N GLN A 87 -2.92 -7.91 -9.26
CA GLN A 87 -3.65 -8.15 -10.52
C GLN A 87 -3.08 -7.35 -11.69
N PHE A 88 -2.62 -6.12 -11.44
CA PHE A 88 -2.02 -5.25 -12.45
C PHE A 88 -0.51 -5.45 -12.63
N GLY A 89 0.10 -6.44 -11.96
CA GLY A 89 1.53 -6.74 -12.07
C GLY A 89 2.43 -5.62 -11.56
N LYS A 90 1.97 -4.84 -10.58
CA LYS A 90 2.68 -3.70 -9.98
C LYS A 90 3.66 -4.16 -8.92
N ASN A 91 4.68 -3.34 -8.67
CA ASN A 91 5.60 -3.62 -7.58
C ASN A 91 4.93 -3.34 -6.24
N ILE A 92 5.17 -4.20 -5.25
CA ILE A 92 4.61 -4.07 -3.91
C ILE A 92 5.75 -3.89 -2.92
N TYR A 93 5.65 -2.85 -2.11
CA TYR A 93 6.58 -2.51 -1.06
C TYR A 93 5.85 -2.32 0.26
N MET A 94 6.50 -2.69 1.34
CA MET A 94 6.01 -2.49 2.71
C MET A 94 7.06 -1.70 3.48
N ALA A 95 6.67 -0.59 4.10
CA ALA A 95 7.58 0.22 4.92
C ALA A 95 7.06 0.37 6.34
N TRP A 96 7.97 0.67 7.24
CA TRP A 96 7.71 1.00 8.64
C TRP A 96 8.79 2.00 9.10
N MET A 97 8.73 2.42 10.36
CA MET A 97 9.58 3.50 10.89
C MET A 97 11.10 3.28 10.67
N HIS A 98 11.55 2.03 10.63
CA HIS A 98 12.97 1.67 10.62
C HIS A 98 13.38 0.82 9.43
N GLY A 99 12.57 0.73 8.38
CA GLY A 99 12.95 -0.04 7.21
C GLY A 99 11.86 -0.22 6.17
N VAL A 100 12.23 -0.91 5.11
CA VAL A 100 11.37 -1.22 3.97
C VAL A 100 11.67 -2.61 3.42
N LEU A 101 10.63 -3.29 2.96
CA LEU A 101 10.62 -4.61 2.37
C LEU A 101 10.08 -4.52 0.94
N ALA A 102 10.80 -5.12 0.00
CA ALA A 102 10.36 -5.30 -1.38
C ALA A 102 9.74 -6.69 -1.58
N CYS A 103 8.42 -6.74 -1.79
CA CYS A 103 7.66 -7.98 -1.80
C CYS A 103 7.70 -8.68 -3.16
N THR A 104 7.62 -7.92 -4.25
CA THR A 104 7.57 -8.47 -5.61
C THR A 104 8.96 -8.59 -6.24
N ARG A 105 9.63 -7.45 -6.43
CA ARG A 105 10.96 -7.33 -7.04
C ARG A 105 11.96 -6.76 -6.03
N PRO A 106 13.23 -7.17 -6.06
CA PRO A 106 14.24 -6.55 -5.22
C PRO A 106 14.44 -5.06 -5.58
N PHE A 107 15.05 -4.31 -4.67
CA PHE A 107 15.54 -2.96 -4.89
C PHE A 107 16.65 -2.93 -5.95
N PRO A 108 17.04 -1.74 -6.46
CA PRO A 108 18.08 -1.61 -7.50
C PRO A 108 19.43 -2.22 -7.13
N ASP A 109 19.76 -2.27 -5.84
CA ASP A 109 20.98 -2.89 -5.30
C ASP A 109 20.88 -4.43 -5.18
N GLY A 110 19.72 -5.01 -5.48
CA GLY A 110 19.41 -6.44 -5.35
C GLY A 110 18.88 -6.85 -3.98
N ALA A 111 18.86 -5.96 -2.98
CA ALA A 111 18.34 -6.25 -1.66
C ALA A 111 16.80 -6.40 -1.68
N ARG A 112 16.26 -7.15 -0.71
CA ARG A 112 14.81 -7.20 -0.46
C ARG A 112 14.40 -6.47 0.80
N ILE A 113 15.33 -6.25 1.72
CA ILE A 113 15.08 -5.57 2.99
C ILE A 113 16.18 -4.53 3.16
N VAL A 114 15.79 -3.30 3.46
CA VAL A 114 16.70 -2.22 3.85
C VAL A 114 16.23 -1.70 5.20
N GLY A 115 17.17 -1.55 6.15
CA GLY A 115 16.87 -1.22 7.54
C GLY A 115 16.55 -2.45 8.41
N HIS A 116 15.77 -2.24 9.48
CA HIS A 116 15.47 -3.25 10.50
C HIS A 116 14.02 -3.71 10.42
N PHE A 117 13.77 -4.99 10.14
CA PHE A 117 12.41 -5.54 10.07
C PHE A 117 11.67 -5.50 11.41
N SER A 118 10.54 -4.78 11.48
CA SER A 118 9.73 -4.70 12.70
C SER A 118 9.00 -6.02 12.97
N THR A 119 9.42 -6.71 14.02
CA THR A 119 8.77 -7.94 14.51
C THR A 119 7.33 -7.70 14.97
N ARG A 120 7.01 -6.49 15.44
CA ARG A 120 5.65 -6.09 15.82
C ARG A 120 4.73 -6.03 14.60
N VAL A 121 5.17 -5.37 13.53
CA VAL A 121 4.41 -5.32 12.26
C VAL A 121 4.26 -6.72 11.69
N ALA A 122 5.32 -7.52 11.70
CA ALA A 122 5.28 -8.91 11.25
C ALA A 122 4.27 -9.75 12.03
N SER A 123 4.26 -9.64 13.36
CA SER A 123 3.31 -10.34 14.22
C SER A 123 1.87 -9.94 13.90
N LYS A 124 1.60 -8.64 13.74
CA LYS A 124 0.27 -8.14 13.37
C LYS A 124 -0.17 -8.62 11.99
N LEU A 125 0.71 -8.60 10.99
CA LEU A 125 0.43 -9.14 9.65
C LEU A 125 0.16 -10.64 9.68
N SER A 126 0.89 -11.40 10.50
CA SER A 126 0.70 -12.85 10.62
C SER A 126 -0.60 -13.22 11.34
N ALA A 127 -1.08 -12.35 12.21
CA ALA A 127 -2.34 -12.51 12.95
C ALA A 127 -3.56 -11.99 12.16
N LEU A 128 -3.34 -11.39 10.98
CA LEU A 128 -4.41 -10.78 10.21
C LEU A 128 -5.35 -11.84 9.65
N ARG A 129 -6.63 -11.69 9.98
CA ARG A 129 -7.72 -12.49 9.42
C ARG A 129 -8.54 -11.62 8.49
N ILE A 130 -8.68 -12.04 7.23
CA ILE A 130 -9.39 -11.26 6.20
C ILE A 130 -10.86 -11.11 6.57
N GLU A 131 -11.42 -12.10 7.26
CA GLU A 131 -12.81 -12.09 7.74
C GLU A 131 -13.07 -11.04 8.83
N GLU A 132 -12.00 -10.54 9.46
CA GLU A 132 -12.03 -9.53 10.53
C GLU A 132 -11.54 -8.15 10.04
N ALA A 133 -11.39 -8.00 8.72
CA ALA A 133 -10.97 -6.73 8.12
C ALA A 133 -12.14 -5.72 8.04
N GLU A 134 -11.87 -4.47 8.41
CA GLU A 134 -12.81 -3.35 8.45
C GLU A 134 -12.58 -2.35 7.30
#